data_AF-A0A060HC86-F1
#
_entry.id   AF-A0A060HC86-F1
#
_cell.length_a   1.000
_cell.length_b   1.000
_cell.length_c   1.000
_cell.angle_alpha   90.00
_cell.angle_beta   90.00
_cell.angle_gamma   90.00
#
_symmetry.space_group_name_H-M   'P 1'
#
loop_
_entity.id
_entity.type
_entity.pdbx_description
1 polymer ?
#
loop_
_entity_poly.entity_id
_entity_poly.type
_entity_poly.pdbx_seq_one_letter_code
_entity_poly.pdbx_strand_id
1 'polypeptide(L)'
;MKFVDEAEIQVIAGNGGDGCVSFRREKFIPLGGPDGGDGGDGGSVWLVADENLNTLVDFRHERIFKAQRGVNGMGQQMYGKAGQDKIISVPIGTVVINVQTDEVIGDMVRHGDRLLVAKGGTGGLGNMHFKSSINRAPRQARSGEQGEERTLKLELKLLADIGMLGFPNVGKSTFIRAVSAATPKVADYPFTTLYPNLGVVKIEAYSSFVIADVPGLIEGAADGVGLGMQFLRHLQRTKLLLHMVDISATADAYGNEKVGVGLLPIEQVRKLEIELERHDPALLDKPRWLVLNKADLMPQEEAQALAEALIAELRWTAPWYLVSAVSREGTWPIMKSAMTLFEHQREVAAEQSVSRR
;
A
#
# COMPACT_ATOMS: atom_id res chain seq x y z
N MET A 1 -15.63 -1.81 8.97
CA MET A 1 -14.44 -0.96 8.70
C MET A 1 -14.48 -0.56 7.23
N LYS A 2 -14.48 0.74 6.92
CA LYS A 2 -14.46 1.24 5.54
C LYS A 2 -13.00 1.19 5.06
N PHE A 3 -12.72 0.51 3.95
CA PHE A 3 -11.48 0.71 3.19
C PHE A 3 -11.35 2.20 2.85
N VAL A 4 -10.18 2.74 3.13
CA VAL A 4 -9.82 4.14 2.92
C VAL A 4 -8.55 4.08 2.09
N ASP A 5 -8.77 4.22 0.81
CA ASP A 5 -7.83 4.33 -0.29
C ASP A 5 -7.41 5.79 -0.49
N GLU A 6 -8.19 6.73 0.05
CA GLU A 6 -7.88 8.15 0.10
C GLU A 6 -8.00 8.69 1.53
N ALA A 7 -6.95 9.35 2.01
CA ALA A 7 -6.98 10.04 3.28
C ALA A 7 -6.47 11.47 3.13
N GLU A 8 -7.12 12.40 3.82
CA GLU A 8 -6.66 13.78 3.89
C GLU A 8 -6.09 14.04 5.28
N ILE A 9 -4.84 14.51 5.32
CA ILE A 9 -4.12 14.80 6.56
C ILE A 9 -3.56 16.22 6.52
N GLN A 10 -3.54 16.87 7.67
CA GLN A 10 -2.89 18.16 7.89
C GLN A 10 -1.54 17.90 8.55
N VAL A 11 -0.48 18.36 7.88
CA VAL A 11 0.90 18.29 8.41
C VAL A 11 1.35 19.68 8.79
N ILE A 12 1.86 19.81 10.02
CA ILE A 12 2.34 21.08 10.58
C ILE A 12 3.77 20.85 11.07
N ALA A 13 4.74 21.45 10.40
CA ALA A 13 6.12 21.40 10.84
C ALA A 13 6.33 22.29 12.09
N GLY A 14 7.40 22.02 12.82
CA GLY A 14 7.78 22.81 13.98
C GLY A 14 8.24 24.20 13.55
N ASN A 15 7.82 25.23 14.29
CA ASN A 15 8.41 26.57 14.13
C ASN A 15 9.83 26.59 14.72
N GLY A 16 10.66 27.51 14.24
CA GLY A 16 11.93 27.82 14.86
C GLY A 16 11.74 28.40 16.27
N GLY A 17 12.71 28.14 17.14
CA GLY A 17 12.84 28.84 18.41
C GLY A 17 13.24 30.30 18.19
N ASP A 18 12.84 31.18 19.09
CA ASP A 18 13.21 32.60 19.02
C ASP A 18 14.65 32.83 19.52
N GLY A 19 15.37 33.75 18.88
CA GLY A 19 16.65 34.22 19.38
C GLY A 19 16.49 35.05 20.65
N CYS A 20 17.44 34.96 21.58
CA CYS A 20 17.39 35.68 22.85
C CYS A 20 18.10 37.04 22.77
N VAL A 21 17.55 38.05 23.43
CA VAL A 21 18.28 39.28 23.76
C VAL A 21 18.70 39.20 25.21
N SER A 22 19.99 38.96 25.46
CA SER A 22 20.55 38.90 26.81
C SER A 22 21.89 39.63 26.88
N PHE A 23 22.23 40.09 28.08
CA PHE A 23 23.53 40.69 28.39
C PHE A 23 24.11 40.06 29.66
N ARG A 24 25.43 39.85 29.66
CA ARG A 24 26.13 39.31 30.83
C ARG A 24 26.00 40.26 32.02
N ARG A 25 25.63 39.72 33.18
CA ARG A 25 25.55 40.45 34.44
C ARG A 25 26.43 39.78 35.47
N GLU A 26 27.50 40.46 35.87
CA GLU A 26 28.45 39.98 36.87
C GLU A 26 28.65 41.07 37.94
N LYS A 27 28.85 40.67 39.20
CA LYS A 27 28.88 41.58 40.36
C LYS A 27 29.91 42.72 40.24
N PHE A 28 30.98 42.52 39.48
CA PHE A 28 32.07 43.48 39.29
C PHE A 28 32.17 44.02 37.85
N ILE A 29 31.22 43.69 36.97
CA ILE A 29 31.19 44.16 35.58
C ILE A 29 29.90 44.96 35.35
N PRO A 30 29.97 46.31 35.31
CA PRO A 30 28.78 47.16 35.19
C PRO A 30 28.00 46.96 33.89
N LEU A 31 28.70 46.70 32.77
CA LEU A 31 28.13 46.53 31.44
C LEU A 31 28.77 45.33 30.74
N GLY A 32 28.19 44.16 30.90
CA GLY A 32 28.62 42.96 30.17
C GLY A 32 28.21 43.00 28.71
N GLY A 33 28.98 42.28 27.87
CA GLY A 33 28.65 42.11 26.45
C GLY A 33 27.36 41.29 26.23
N PRO A 34 26.84 41.29 24.99
CA PRO A 34 25.69 40.46 24.63
C PRO A 34 26.01 38.97 24.80
N ASP A 35 25.04 38.21 25.31
CA ASP A 35 25.13 36.76 25.54
C ASP A 35 23.81 36.02 25.27
N GLY A 36 22.92 36.57 24.44
CA GLY A 36 21.74 35.87 23.99
C GLY A 36 22.06 34.85 22.89
N GLY A 37 21.77 33.57 23.17
CA GLY A 37 21.90 32.47 22.21
C GLY A 37 20.78 32.45 21.16
N ASP A 38 20.97 31.62 20.14
CA ASP A 38 20.00 31.41 19.06
C ASP A 38 18.92 30.42 19.46
N GLY A 39 17.76 30.52 18.83
CA GLY A 39 16.74 29.48 18.89
C GLY A 39 17.14 28.26 18.07
N GLY A 40 16.66 27.10 18.47
CA GLY A 40 16.83 25.86 17.72
C GLY A 40 15.88 25.78 16.52
N ASP A 41 16.25 24.99 15.52
CA ASP A 41 15.39 24.72 14.37
C ASP A 41 14.14 23.93 14.77
N GLY A 42 13.04 24.13 14.06
CA GLY A 42 11.84 23.33 14.20
C GLY A 42 11.98 21.95 13.56
N GLY A 43 11.30 20.95 14.11
CA GLY A 43 11.25 19.61 13.52
C GLY A 43 10.48 19.60 12.20
N SER A 44 10.91 18.76 11.27
CA SER A 44 10.25 18.55 9.97
C SER A 44 9.26 17.37 10.02
N VAL A 45 8.34 17.32 9.07
CA VAL A 45 7.41 16.19 8.90
C VAL A 45 7.83 15.36 7.69
N TRP A 46 8.02 14.07 7.92
CA TRP A 46 8.44 13.10 6.91
C TRP A 46 7.40 12.00 6.76
N LEU A 47 7.11 11.63 5.51
CA LEU A 47 6.43 10.38 5.20
C LEU A 47 7.46 9.29 4.95
N VAL A 48 7.19 8.08 5.46
CA VAL A 48 8.03 6.91 5.25
C VAL A 48 7.19 5.75 4.74
N ALA A 49 7.63 5.14 3.65
CA ALA A 49 6.97 3.97 3.09
C ALA A 49 7.24 2.75 3.99
N ASP A 50 6.19 2.15 4.52
CA ASP A 50 6.26 0.89 5.25
C ASP A 50 5.56 -0.19 4.45
N GLU A 51 6.22 -1.34 4.30
CA GLU A 51 5.63 -2.47 3.61
C GLU A 51 4.59 -3.17 4.48
N ASN A 52 4.71 -3.08 5.80
CA ASN A 52 3.78 -3.73 6.73
C ASN A 52 2.40 -3.05 6.75
N LEU A 53 2.29 -1.87 6.13
CA LEU A 53 1.05 -1.12 6.00
C LEU A 53 0.44 -1.35 4.62
N ASN A 54 -0.83 -1.78 4.60
CA ASN A 54 -1.57 -2.06 3.37
C ASN A 54 -2.75 -1.10 3.13
N THR A 55 -3.08 -0.23 4.10
CA THR A 55 -4.26 0.65 4.02
C THR A 55 -3.99 2.01 4.65
N LEU A 56 -4.76 3.04 4.26
CA LEU A 56 -4.70 4.39 4.85
C LEU A 56 -5.77 4.61 5.94
N VAL A 57 -6.31 3.54 6.53
CA VAL A 57 -7.43 3.62 7.48
C VAL A 57 -7.06 4.43 8.74
N ASP A 58 -5.81 4.32 9.21
CA ASP A 58 -5.34 4.95 10.44
C ASP A 58 -5.43 6.49 10.38
N PHE A 59 -5.27 7.06 9.19
CA PHE A 59 -5.37 8.50 8.93
C PHE A 59 -6.79 9.08 9.06
N ARG A 60 -7.82 8.24 9.21
CA ARG A 60 -9.17 8.75 9.53
C ARG A 60 -9.30 9.26 10.94
N HIS A 61 -8.60 8.63 11.87
CA HIS A 61 -8.71 8.90 13.30
C HIS A 61 -7.74 10.01 13.71
N GLU A 62 -6.49 9.93 13.25
CA GLU A 62 -5.49 10.97 13.44
C GLU A 62 -5.28 11.72 12.12
N ARG A 63 -5.85 12.93 12.03
CA ARG A 63 -5.77 13.77 10.82
C ARG A 63 -4.73 14.88 10.91
N ILE A 64 -4.25 15.21 12.10
CA ILE A 64 -3.35 16.35 12.32
C ILE A 64 -2.03 15.83 12.90
N PHE A 65 -0.96 15.98 12.13
CA PHE A 65 0.38 15.57 12.53
C PHE A 65 1.25 16.81 12.73
N LYS A 66 1.75 16.98 13.95
CA LYS A 66 2.58 18.13 14.32
C LYS A 66 4.00 17.69 14.68
N ALA A 67 5.00 18.33 14.11
CA ALA A 67 6.39 18.21 14.56
C ALA A 67 6.69 19.17 15.72
N GLN A 68 7.78 18.92 16.45
CA GLN A 68 8.09 19.69 17.65
C GLN A 68 8.70 21.06 17.28
N ARG A 69 8.27 22.13 17.98
CA ARG A 69 8.88 23.46 17.89
C ARG A 69 10.32 23.43 18.42
N GLY A 70 11.21 24.19 17.79
CA GLY A 70 12.54 24.48 18.33
C GLY A 70 12.47 25.27 19.64
N VAL A 71 13.42 25.01 20.54
CA VAL A 71 13.49 25.72 21.83
C VAL A 71 14.10 27.11 21.61
N ASN A 72 13.61 28.11 22.34
CA ASN A 72 14.17 29.45 22.27
C ASN A 72 15.62 29.48 22.78
N GLY A 73 16.41 30.41 22.25
CA GLY A 73 17.71 30.74 22.82
C GLY A 73 17.55 31.31 24.24
N MET A 74 18.62 31.22 25.02
CA MET A 74 18.65 31.76 26.37
C MET A 74 19.90 32.64 26.58
N GLY A 75 19.96 33.32 27.72
CA GLY A 75 21.16 34.04 28.12
C GLY A 75 22.35 33.11 28.35
N GLN A 76 23.51 33.66 28.71
CA GLN A 76 24.74 32.89 28.92
C GLN A 76 25.19 32.08 27.69
N GLN A 77 24.89 32.58 26.49
CA GLN A 77 25.23 31.96 25.21
C GLN A 77 24.60 30.58 24.98
N MET A 78 23.49 30.29 25.66
CA MET A 78 22.82 29.01 25.54
C MET A 78 21.94 28.97 24.29
N TYR A 79 22.31 28.11 23.34
CA TYR A 79 21.55 27.84 22.13
C TYR A 79 20.36 26.91 22.42
N GLY A 80 19.24 27.20 21.78
CA GLY A 80 18.04 26.39 21.83
C GLY A 80 18.23 25.04 21.14
N LYS A 81 17.67 23.97 21.72
CA LYS A 81 17.65 22.64 21.11
C LYS A 81 16.71 22.60 19.90
N ALA A 82 17.11 21.90 18.85
CA ALA A 82 16.24 21.60 17.72
C ALA A 82 15.02 20.75 18.12
N GLY A 83 13.89 20.99 17.48
CA GLY A 83 12.69 20.18 17.61
C GLY A 83 12.86 18.80 16.99
N GLN A 84 12.20 17.80 17.55
CA GLN A 84 12.11 16.46 16.97
C GLN A 84 11.20 16.42 15.73
N ASP A 85 11.67 15.72 14.71
CA ASP A 85 10.91 15.43 13.49
C ASP A 85 9.72 14.50 13.78
N LYS A 86 8.65 14.66 13.00
CA LYS A 86 7.50 13.75 13.02
C LYS A 86 7.57 12.83 11.80
N ILE A 87 7.64 11.53 12.06
CA ILE A 87 7.63 10.50 11.04
C ILE A 87 6.23 9.92 10.95
N ILE A 88 5.70 9.82 9.73
CA ILE A 88 4.39 9.28 9.41
C ILE A 88 4.58 8.09 8.47
N SER A 89 4.20 6.89 8.89
CA SER A 89 4.33 5.68 8.07
C SER A 89 3.12 5.54 7.13
N VAL A 90 3.37 5.30 5.84
CA VAL A 90 2.34 5.08 4.81
C VAL A 90 2.61 3.79 4.03
N PRO A 91 1.57 3.13 3.49
CA PRO A 91 1.74 1.99 2.59
C PRO A 91 2.58 2.31 1.36
N ILE A 92 3.31 1.31 0.86
CA ILE A 92 3.94 1.37 -0.47
C ILE A 92 2.86 1.59 -1.54
N GLY A 93 3.16 2.43 -2.52
CA GLY A 93 2.24 2.84 -3.58
C GLY A 93 1.38 4.05 -3.20
N THR A 94 1.62 4.68 -2.05
CA THR A 94 0.95 5.91 -1.67
C THR A 94 1.51 7.08 -2.48
N VAL A 95 0.60 7.82 -3.11
CA VAL A 95 0.85 9.09 -3.80
C VAL A 95 0.48 10.22 -2.87
N VAL A 96 1.34 11.22 -2.81
CA VAL A 96 1.19 12.37 -1.90
C VAL A 96 0.91 13.60 -2.75
N ILE A 97 -0.28 14.16 -2.60
CA ILE A 97 -0.75 15.32 -3.36
C ILE A 97 -0.99 16.48 -2.38
N ASN A 98 -0.54 17.67 -2.74
CA ASN A 98 -0.89 18.88 -2.00
C ASN A 98 -2.30 19.34 -2.38
N VAL A 99 -3.22 19.38 -1.41
CA VAL A 99 -4.63 19.75 -1.66
C VAL A 99 -4.78 21.19 -2.15
N GLN A 100 -3.89 22.10 -1.74
CA GLN A 100 -4.01 23.51 -2.09
C GLN A 100 -3.53 23.82 -3.51
N THR A 101 -2.51 23.10 -3.98
CA THR A 101 -1.87 23.35 -5.28
C THR A 101 -2.19 22.29 -6.32
N ASP A 102 -2.83 21.20 -5.93
CA ASP A 102 -3.08 20.00 -6.76
C ASP A 102 -1.80 19.40 -7.35
N GLU A 103 -0.66 19.67 -6.71
CA GLU A 103 0.67 19.21 -7.13
C GLU A 103 1.00 17.87 -6.46
N VAL A 104 1.48 16.92 -7.26
CA VAL A 104 2.02 15.65 -6.75
C VAL A 104 3.40 15.91 -6.15
N ILE A 105 3.52 15.81 -4.83
CA ILE A 105 4.78 15.96 -4.09
C ILE A 105 5.71 14.79 -4.37
N GLY A 106 5.15 13.57 -4.46
CA GLY A 106 5.91 12.37 -4.76
C GLY A 106 5.13 11.07 -4.56
N ASP A 107 5.71 10.00 -5.10
CA ASP A 107 5.18 8.63 -5.02
C ASP A 107 6.10 7.80 -4.11
N MET A 108 5.51 7.05 -3.17
CA MET A 108 6.21 6.17 -2.24
C MET A 108 6.34 4.77 -2.84
N VAL A 109 7.45 4.46 -3.52
CA VAL A 109 7.53 3.27 -4.39
C VAL A 109 8.19 2.07 -3.72
N ARG A 110 9.14 2.30 -2.81
CA ARG A 110 9.91 1.25 -2.15
C ARG A 110 9.80 1.35 -0.64
N HIS A 111 9.97 0.23 0.03
CA HIS A 111 10.07 0.21 1.49
C HIS A 111 11.21 1.11 1.97
N GLY A 112 10.93 1.91 3.00
CA GLY A 112 11.89 2.83 3.61
C GLY A 112 12.11 4.13 2.83
N ASP A 113 11.46 4.33 1.68
CA ASP A 113 11.47 5.63 0.99
C ASP A 113 11.00 6.71 1.95
N ARG A 114 11.72 7.84 1.97
CA ARG A 114 11.41 8.99 2.82
C ARG A 114 11.10 10.21 1.97
N LEU A 115 9.98 10.86 2.25
CA LEU A 115 9.55 12.07 1.55
C LEU A 115 9.34 13.21 2.56
N LEU A 116 10.06 14.31 2.36
CA LEU A 116 9.86 15.53 3.15
C LEU A 116 8.58 16.20 2.69
N VAL A 117 7.59 16.30 3.57
CA VAL A 117 6.28 16.89 3.21
C VAL A 117 6.03 18.26 3.81
N ALA A 118 6.67 18.56 4.94
CA ALA A 118 6.66 19.89 5.54
C ALA A 118 8.01 20.16 6.22
N LYS A 119 8.69 21.22 5.80
CA LYS A 119 9.99 21.62 6.36
C LYS A 119 9.81 22.44 7.64
N GLY A 120 10.62 22.12 8.65
CA GLY A 120 10.71 22.90 9.89
C GLY A 120 11.25 24.31 9.68
N GLY A 121 10.76 25.25 10.49
CA GLY A 121 11.22 26.64 10.48
C GLY A 121 12.63 26.78 11.05
N THR A 122 13.42 27.70 10.50
CA THR A 122 14.78 27.95 10.98
C THR A 122 14.79 28.71 12.31
N GLY A 123 15.79 28.41 13.14
CA GLY A 123 16.02 29.06 14.42
C GLY A 123 16.31 30.56 14.31
N GLY A 124 15.76 31.32 15.24
CA GLY A 124 15.97 32.76 15.34
C GLY A 124 17.36 33.11 15.88
N LEU A 125 17.98 34.15 15.36
CA LEU A 125 19.32 34.60 15.77
C LEU A 125 19.25 35.45 17.05
N GLY A 126 20.06 35.09 18.04
CA GLY A 126 20.24 35.87 19.26
C GLY A 126 21.00 37.18 19.03
N ASN A 127 21.00 38.05 20.04
CA ASN A 127 21.65 39.35 19.91
C ASN A 127 23.17 39.28 19.69
N MET A 128 23.81 38.16 20.04
CA MET A 128 25.25 37.96 19.79
C MET A 128 25.63 38.05 18.30
N HIS A 129 24.77 37.59 17.38
CA HIS A 129 25.05 37.63 15.93
C HIS A 129 25.08 39.03 15.35
N PHE A 130 24.38 39.97 15.99
CA PHE A 130 24.30 41.35 15.51
C PHE A 130 25.42 42.23 16.07
N LYS A 131 26.38 41.64 16.81
CA LYS A 131 27.52 42.36 17.37
C LYS A 131 28.52 42.67 16.26
N SER A 132 28.84 43.94 16.10
CA SER A 132 29.87 44.41 15.17
C SER A 132 30.86 45.36 15.86
N SER A 133 31.91 45.77 15.14
CA SER A 133 32.87 46.76 15.63
C SER A 133 32.19 48.09 16.01
N ILE A 134 31.09 48.42 15.33
CA ILE A 134 30.29 49.64 15.48
C ILE A 134 29.11 49.40 16.44
N ASN A 135 28.46 48.23 16.41
CA ASN A 135 27.35 47.87 17.28
C ASN A 135 27.80 46.86 18.36
N ARG A 136 28.32 47.38 19.48
CA ARG A 136 28.91 46.55 20.55
C ARG A 136 27.88 45.91 21.49
N ALA A 137 26.67 46.47 21.58
CA ALA A 137 25.60 46.03 22.48
C ALA A 137 24.23 45.97 21.76
N PRO A 138 24.09 45.12 20.73
CA PRO A 138 22.84 44.94 20.00
C PRO A 138 21.70 44.53 20.92
N ARG A 139 20.55 45.22 20.79
CA ARG A 139 19.30 44.93 21.52
C ARG A 139 18.24 44.28 20.63
N GLN A 140 18.66 43.73 19.51
CA GLN A 140 17.80 43.05 18.55
C GLN A 140 18.11 41.56 18.52
N ALA A 141 17.08 40.75 18.34
CA ALA A 141 17.16 39.34 18.01
C ALA A 141 16.17 39.06 16.88
N ARG A 142 16.41 38.00 16.12
CA ARG A 142 15.48 37.51 15.09
C ARG A 142 14.62 36.42 15.71
N SER A 143 13.31 36.49 15.50
CA SER A 143 12.39 35.40 15.83
C SER A 143 12.62 34.19 14.93
N GLY A 144 12.22 33.01 15.40
CA GLY A 144 12.26 31.80 14.58
C GLY A 144 11.32 31.92 13.38
N GLU A 145 11.69 31.31 12.26
CA GLU A 145 10.79 31.20 11.10
C GLU A 145 9.65 30.22 11.39
N GLN A 146 8.51 30.44 10.73
CA GLN A 146 7.39 29.51 10.81
C GLN A 146 7.72 28.24 10.01
N GLY A 147 7.35 27.09 10.55
CA GLY A 147 7.40 25.83 9.82
C GLY A 147 6.33 25.79 8.73
N GLU A 148 6.57 24.97 7.72
CA GLU A 148 5.56 24.77 6.67
C GLU A 148 4.33 24.06 7.24
N GLU A 149 3.16 24.50 6.78
CA GLU A 149 1.88 23.86 7.04
C GLU A 149 1.22 23.53 5.71
N ARG A 150 0.82 22.27 5.53
CA ARG A 150 0.20 21.80 4.29
C ARG A 150 -0.90 20.79 4.60
N THR A 151 -1.91 20.78 3.75
CA THR A 151 -2.92 19.71 3.73
C THR A 151 -2.58 18.77 2.59
N LEU A 152 -2.41 17.49 2.91
CA LEU A 152 -2.02 16.46 1.96
C LEU A 152 -3.18 15.50 1.72
N LYS A 153 -3.44 15.19 0.46
CA LYS A 153 -4.24 14.05 0.05
C LYS A 153 -3.29 12.88 -0.21
N LEU A 154 -3.48 11.81 0.54
CA LEU A 154 -2.80 10.55 0.38
C LEU A 154 -3.71 9.64 -0.42
N GLU A 155 -3.23 9.18 -1.57
CA GLU A 155 -3.95 8.24 -2.42
C GLU A 155 -3.14 6.96 -2.55
N LEU A 156 -3.67 5.85 -2.06
CA LEU A 156 -3.06 4.56 -2.27
C LEU A 156 -3.38 4.08 -3.69
N LYS A 157 -2.37 4.06 -4.58
CA LYS A 157 -2.47 3.35 -5.86
C LYS A 157 -2.49 1.85 -5.57
N LEU A 158 -3.67 1.34 -5.19
CA LEU A 158 -3.92 -0.04 -4.82
C LEU A 158 -3.45 -1.00 -5.93
N LEU A 159 -2.64 -1.97 -5.52
CA LEU A 159 -2.29 -3.15 -6.30
C LEU A 159 -2.79 -4.33 -5.49
N ALA A 160 -3.70 -5.11 -6.06
CA ALA A 160 -4.09 -6.36 -5.42
C ALA A 160 -2.87 -7.28 -5.31
N ASP A 161 -2.68 -7.91 -4.15
CA ASP A 161 -1.63 -8.91 -3.96
C ASP A 161 -1.96 -10.20 -4.72
N ILE A 162 -3.26 -10.55 -4.77
CA ILE A 162 -3.80 -11.71 -5.47
C ILE A 162 -4.74 -11.27 -6.58
N GLY A 163 -4.47 -11.72 -7.81
CA GLY A 163 -5.41 -11.62 -8.93
C GLY A 163 -6.15 -12.93 -9.16
N MET A 164 -7.47 -12.89 -9.27
CA MET A 164 -8.25 -14.08 -9.60
C MET A 164 -8.58 -14.14 -11.09
N LEU A 165 -8.32 -15.29 -11.68
CA LEU A 165 -8.59 -15.63 -13.07
C LEU A 165 -9.68 -16.69 -13.12
N GLY A 166 -10.46 -16.73 -14.19
CA GLY A 166 -11.49 -17.76 -14.35
C GLY A 166 -12.68 -17.28 -15.17
N PHE A 167 -13.42 -18.24 -15.71
CA PHE A 167 -14.62 -18.01 -16.50
C PHE A 167 -15.74 -17.31 -15.72
N PRO A 168 -16.66 -16.62 -16.42
CA PRO A 168 -17.90 -16.18 -15.78
C PRO A 168 -18.57 -17.33 -15.04
N ASN A 169 -19.23 -17.03 -13.93
CA ASN A 169 -19.96 -18.00 -13.10
C ASN A 169 -19.14 -19.14 -12.47
N VAL A 170 -17.81 -19.11 -12.54
CA VAL A 170 -16.95 -20.05 -11.79
C VAL A 170 -16.99 -19.82 -10.28
N GLY A 171 -17.56 -18.71 -9.83
CA GLY A 171 -17.71 -18.37 -8.42
C GLY A 171 -16.64 -17.42 -7.86
N LYS A 172 -15.95 -16.64 -8.73
CA LYS A 172 -14.98 -15.59 -8.35
C LYS A 172 -15.52 -14.67 -7.26
N SER A 173 -16.60 -13.93 -7.53
CA SER A 173 -17.15 -12.99 -6.56
C SER A 173 -17.65 -13.68 -5.28
N THR A 174 -18.12 -14.92 -5.37
CA THR A 174 -18.51 -15.74 -4.21
C THR A 174 -17.30 -16.08 -3.34
N PHE A 175 -16.18 -16.46 -3.97
CA PHE A 175 -14.93 -16.76 -3.28
C PHE A 175 -14.39 -15.52 -2.55
N ILE A 176 -14.37 -14.36 -3.20
CA ILE A 176 -13.97 -13.09 -2.56
C ILE A 176 -14.83 -12.81 -1.32
N ARG A 177 -16.16 -13.01 -1.41
CA ARG A 177 -17.07 -12.84 -0.27
C ARG A 177 -16.80 -13.85 0.86
N ALA A 178 -16.38 -15.07 0.52
CA ALA A 178 -16.08 -16.11 1.48
C ALA A 178 -14.80 -15.83 2.30
N VAL A 179 -13.75 -15.33 1.63
CA VAL A 179 -12.44 -15.09 2.25
C VAL A 179 -12.24 -13.68 2.80
N SER A 180 -13.07 -12.72 2.41
CA SER A 180 -12.93 -11.32 2.82
C SER A 180 -13.44 -11.09 4.24
N ALA A 181 -12.63 -10.45 5.08
CA ALA A 181 -12.98 -10.00 6.43
C ALA A 181 -13.94 -8.79 6.43
N ALA A 182 -14.10 -8.13 5.27
CA ALA A 182 -15.04 -7.03 5.04
C ALA A 182 -15.99 -7.37 3.88
N THR A 183 -17.13 -6.68 3.80
CA THR A 183 -17.98 -6.75 2.60
C THR A 183 -17.18 -6.32 1.37
N PRO A 184 -17.09 -7.16 0.32
CA PRO A 184 -16.36 -6.81 -0.88
C PRO A 184 -16.86 -5.50 -1.47
N LYS A 185 -15.93 -4.61 -1.81
CA LYS A 185 -16.26 -3.31 -2.38
C LYS A 185 -16.06 -3.35 -3.88
N VAL A 186 -17.01 -2.73 -4.57
CA VAL A 186 -16.90 -2.36 -5.98
C VAL A 186 -16.11 -1.06 -6.02
N ALA A 187 -14.95 -1.04 -6.66
CA ALA A 187 -14.06 0.13 -6.69
C ALA A 187 -14.13 0.84 -8.06
N ASP A 188 -14.33 2.17 -8.03
CA ASP A 188 -14.41 3.03 -9.21
C ASP A 188 -13.04 3.62 -9.53
N TYR A 189 -12.15 2.83 -10.14
CA TYR A 189 -10.82 3.33 -10.48
C TYR A 189 -10.86 4.14 -11.77
N PRO A 190 -10.15 5.27 -11.86
CA PRO A 190 -10.16 6.16 -13.04
C PRO A 190 -9.58 5.51 -14.30
N PHE A 191 -8.99 4.32 -14.19
CA PHE A 191 -8.41 3.54 -15.28
C PHE A 191 -9.19 2.25 -15.59
N THR A 192 -10.30 1.98 -14.91
CA THR A 192 -11.14 0.80 -15.15
C THR A 192 -12.44 1.20 -15.83
N THR A 193 -12.74 0.57 -16.97
CA THR A 193 -14.06 0.62 -17.62
C THR A 193 -15.07 -0.31 -16.95
N LEU A 194 -14.58 -1.32 -16.21
CA LEU A 194 -15.35 -2.30 -15.43
C LEU A 194 -14.84 -2.31 -13.99
N TYR A 195 -15.75 -2.10 -13.04
CA TYR A 195 -15.44 -2.05 -11.61
C TYR A 195 -14.98 -3.42 -11.09
N PRO A 196 -13.70 -3.60 -10.65
CA PRO A 196 -13.27 -4.87 -10.08
C PRO A 196 -13.86 -5.07 -8.67
N ASN A 197 -14.15 -6.32 -8.34
CA ASN A 197 -14.53 -6.72 -6.99
C ASN A 197 -13.25 -6.91 -6.16
N LEU A 198 -13.10 -6.16 -5.06
CA LEU A 198 -11.98 -6.34 -4.13
C LEU A 198 -12.45 -6.95 -2.82
N GLY A 199 -11.64 -7.86 -2.29
CA GLY A 199 -11.75 -8.42 -0.95
C GLY A 199 -10.47 -8.22 -0.16
N VAL A 200 -10.63 -8.17 1.16
CA VAL A 200 -9.53 -7.95 2.09
C VAL A 200 -9.46 -9.14 2.99
N VAL A 201 -8.38 -9.91 2.86
CA VAL A 201 -8.20 -11.12 3.64
C VAL A 201 -7.35 -10.78 4.83
N LYS A 202 -7.87 -11.04 6.03
CA LYS A 202 -7.15 -10.86 7.29
C LYS A 202 -6.84 -12.23 7.89
N ILE A 203 -5.55 -12.57 7.97
CA ILE A 203 -5.08 -13.81 8.60
C ILE A 203 -4.88 -13.57 10.10
N GLU A 204 -4.15 -12.50 10.46
CA GLU A 204 -3.82 -12.13 11.85
C GLU A 204 -3.91 -10.61 12.08
N ALA A 205 -3.60 -10.13 13.29
CA ALA A 205 -3.74 -8.73 13.69
C ALA A 205 -2.99 -7.74 12.76
N TYR A 206 -1.85 -8.17 12.19
CA TYR A 206 -0.99 -7.37 11.32
C TYR A 206 -0.73 -8.01 9.94
N SER A 207 -1.37 -9.15 9.65
CA SER A 207 -1.18 -9.91 8.41
C SER A 207 -2.45 -9.87 7.57
N SER A 208 -2.42 -9.03 6.53
CA SER A 208 -3.52 -8.87 5.58
C SER A 208 -3.01 -8.72 4.16
N PHE A 209 -3.85 -9.04 3.18
CA PHE A 209 -3.58 -8.82 1.77
C PHE A 209 -4.87 -8.57 0.99
N VAL A 210 -4.73 -8.00 -0.20
CA VAL A 210 -5.86 -7.65 -1.07
C VAL A 210 -6.02 -8.68 -2.18
N ILE A 211 -7.23 -9.21 -2.34
CA ILE A 211 -7.62 -10.04 -3.48
C ILE A 211 -8.51 -9.25 -4.42
N ALA A 212 -8.24 -9.29 -5.71
CA ALA A 212 -9.07 -8.68 -6.73
C ALA A 212 -9.56 -9.70 -7.74
N ASP A 213 -10.84 -9.57 -8.09
CA ASP A 213 -11.39 -10.18 -9.30
C ASP A 213 -10.82 -9.44 -10.51
N VAL A 214 -10.41 -10.21 -11.52
CA VAL A 214 -9.97 -9.68 -12.81
C VAL A 214 -11.16 -9.81 -13.75
N PRO A 215 -12.04 -8.78 -13.87
CA PRO A 215 -13.08 -8.76 -14.87
C PRO A 215 -12.46 -8.79 -16.26
N GLY A 216 -13.18 -9.41 -17.19
CA GLY A 216 -13.03 -9.17 -18.61
C GLY A 216 -11.98 -9.97 -19.37
N LEU A 217 -11.03 -10.71 -18.78
CA LEU A 217 -10.05 -11.49 -19.58
C LEU A 217 -10.73 -12.23 -20.75
N ILE A 218 -11.90 -12.84 -20.51
CA ILE A 218 -12.61 -13.72 -21.45
C ILE A 218 -13.82 -13.02 -22.14
N GLU A 219 -14.15 -11.77 -21.81
CA GLU A 219 -15.24 -11.02 -22.44
C GLU A 219 -14.70 -10.23 -23.64
N GLY A 220 -14.76 -10.82 -24.84
CA GLY A 220 -14.63 -10.05 -26.09
C GLY A 220 -13.31 -9.27 -26.25
N ALA A 221 -12.23 -9.68 -25.58
CA ALA A 221 -10.91 -9.03 -25.65
C ALA A 221 -10.32 -8.99 -27.07
N ALA A 222 -10.87 -9.77 -28.00
CA ALA A 222 -10.53 -9.73 -29.42
C ALA A 222 -11.20 -8.60 -30.22
N ASP A 223 -12.34 -8.05 -29.77
CA ASP A 223 -13.18 -7.11 -30.55
C ASP A 223 -13.07 -5.63 -30.10
N GLY A 224 -11.97 -5.27 -29.42
CA GLY A 224 -11.57 -3.87 -29.26
C GLY A 224 -12.31 -3.06 -28.19
N VAL A 225 -13.10 -3.69 -27.32
CA VAL A 225 -13.74 -3.00 -26.18
C VAL A 225 -12.96 -3.26 -24.88
N GLY A 226 -11.92 -2.44 -24.68
CA GLY A 226 -11.77 -1.76 -23.40
C GLY A 226 -11.34 -2.54 -22.16
N LEU A 227 -10.61 -3.65 -22.23
CA LEU A 227 -9.70 -4.00 -21.12
C LEU A 227 -8.45 -3.17 -21.27
N GLY A 228 -8.48 -2.00 -20.64
CA GLY A 228 -7.37 -1.06 -20.70
C GLY A 228 -6.06 -1.81 -20.42
N MET A 229 -5.08 -1.70 -21.32
CA MET A 229 -3.70 -2.13 -21.14
C MET A 229 -3.17 -1.80 -19.72
N GLN A 230 -3.68 -0.72 -19.12
CA GLN A 230 -3.45 -0.34 -17.74
C GLN A 230 -3.92 -1.42 -16.74
N PHE A 231 -5.13 -1.99 -16.82
CA PHE A 231 -5.60 -3.03 -15.90
C PHE A 231 -4.74 -4.29 -15.90
N LEU A 232 -4.29 -4.74 -17.09
CA LEU A 232 -3.36 -5.86 -17.21
C LEU A 232 -1.97 -5.53 -16.61
N ARG A 233 -1.50 -4.28 -16.71
CA ARG A 233 -0.31 -3.83 -15.95
C ARG A 233 -0.51 -3.88 -14.43
N HIS A 234 -1.74 -3.73 -13.93
CA HIS A 234 -2.02 -3.94 -12.51
C HIS A 234 -1.96 -5.43 -12.15
N LEU A 235 -2.42 -6.31 -13.05
CA LEU A 235 -2.27 -7.76 -12.91
C LEU A 235 -0.80 -8.19 -12.95
N GLN A 236 0.06 -7.51 -13.71
CA GLN A 236 1.52 -7.70 -13.65
C GLN A 236 2.14 -7.37 -12.28
N ARG A 237 1.44 -6.65 -11.41
CA ARG A 237 1.93 -6.31 -10.07
C ARG A 237 1.38 -7.20 -8.96
N THR A 238 0.42 -8.09 -9.26
CA THR A 238 -0.01 -9.13 -8.31
C THR A 238 1.15 -10.09 -8.03
N LYS A 239 1.25 -10.60 -6.82
CA LYS A 239 2.28 -11.57 -6.42
C LYS A 239 1.88 -13.01 -6.74
N LEU A 240 0.57 -13.26 -6.80
CA LEU A 240 -0.03 -14.57 -7.01
C LEU A 240 -1.27 -14.46 -7.90
N LEU A 241 -1.44 -15.44 -8.78
CA LEU A 241 -2.66 -15.62 -9.58
C LEU A 241 -3.43 -16.85 -9.10
N LEU A 242 -4.71 -16.68 -8.76
CA LEU A 242 -5.61 -17.80 -8.47
C LEU A 242 -6.44 -18.11 -9.70
N HIS A 243 -6.17 -19.25 -10.34
CA HIS A 243 -6.90 -19.74 -11.49
C HIS A 243 -8.10 -20.56 -11.01
N MET A 244 -9.29 -19.95 -11.02
CA MET A 244 -10.53 -20.60 -10.62
C MET A 244 -11.16 -21.34 -11.80
N VAL A 245 -11.53 -22.60 -11.55
CA VAL A 245 -12.19 -23.49 -12.52
C VAL A 245 -13.39 -24.16 -11.86
N ASP A 246 -14.49 -24.31 -12.62
CA ASP A 246 -15.69 -24.97 -12.14
C ASP A 246 -15.55 -26.48 -12.36
N ILE A 247 -15.39 -27.24 -11.28
CA ILE A 247 -15.22 -28.70 -11.38
C ILE A 247 -16.53 -29.42 -11.75
N SER A 248 -17.68 -28.79 -11.51
CA SER A 248 -18.99 -29.36 -11.83
C SER A 248 -19.35 -29.28 -13.31
N ALA A 249 -18.60 -28.51 -14.09
CA ALA A 249 -18.78 -28.35 -15.54
C ALA A 249 -18.26 -29.55 -16.36
N THR A 250 -18.09 -30.72 -15.73
CA THR A 250 -17.72 -31.96 -16.42
C THR A 250 -18.95 -32.69 -16.95
N ALA A 251 -18.82 -33.29 -18.14
CA ALA A 251 -19.84 -34.17 -18.68
C ALA A 251 -20.17 -35.29 -17.68
N ASP A 252 -21.46 -35.59 -17.51
CA ASP A 252 -21.91 -36.64 -16.61
C ASP A 252 -21.26 -37.99 -16.97
N ALA A 253 -21.12 -38.87 -15.96
CA ALA A 253 -20.65 -40.25 -16.05
C ALA A 253 -21.39 -41.18 -17.05
N TYR A 254 -22.36 -40.65 -17.81
CA TYR A 254 -23.15 -41.34 -18.82
C TYR A 254 -22.91 -40.87 -20.26
N GLY A 255 -21.92 -39.99 -20.50
CA GLY A 255 -21.60 -39.52 -21.86
C GLY A 255 -22.69 -38.68 -22.52
N ASN A 256 -23.69 -38.26 -21.76
CA ASN A 256 -24.66 -37.27 -22.21
C ASN A 256 -24.11 -35.89 -21.83
N GLU A 257 -23.94 -35.03 -22.83
CA GLU A 257 -23.84 -33.59 -22.64
C GLU A 257 -25.02 -33.16 -21.77
N LYS A 258 -24.78 -32.89 -20.48
CA LYS A 258 -25.75 -32.11 -19.72
C LYS A 258 -25.82 -30.75 -20.39
N VAL A 259 -26.95 -30.52 -21.02
CA VAL A 259 -27.35 -29.24 -21.63
C VAL A 259 -27.28 -28.17 -20.55
N GLY A 260 -26.16 -27.47 -20.52
CA GLY A 260 -25.82 -26.41 -19.59
C GLY A 260 -24.59 -25.67 -20.09
N VAL A 261 -24.72 -25.06 -21.28
CA VAL A 261 -23.83 -24.07 -21.92
C VAL A 261 -22.54 -23.77 -21.13
N GLY A 262 -21.49 -24.57 -21.33
CA GLY A 262 -20.21 -24.38 -20.66
C GLY A 262 -19.06 -25.17 -21.30
N LEU A 263 -17.85 -24.62 -21.25
CA LEU A 263 -16.61 -25.28 -21.71
C LEU A 263 -16.12 -26.27 -20.64
N LEU A 264 -15.51 -27.37 -21.06
CA LEU A 264 -14.91 -28.35 -20.14
C LEU A 264 -13.82 -27.68 -19.28
N PRO A 265 -13.59 -28.11 -18.02
CA PRO A 265 -12.60 -27.51 -17.12
C PRO A 265 -11.20 -27.37 -17.74
N ILE A 266 -10.77 -28.39 -18.48
CA ILE A 266 -9.46 -28.41 -19.15
C ILE A 266 -9.39 -27.37 -20.27
N GLU A 267 -10.45 -27.25 -21.05
CA GLU A 267 -10.55 -26.26 -22.11
C GLU A 267 -10.60 -24.84 -21.55
N GLN A 268 -11.24 -24.64 -20.41
CA GLN A 268 -11.22 -23.36 -19.70
C GLN A 268 -9.80 -22.97 -19.33
N VAL A 269 -9.03 -23.88 -18.71
CA VAL A 269 -7.64 -23.61 -18.34
C VAL A 269 -6.79 -23.28 -19.56
N ARG A 270 -6.84 -24.11 -20.61
CA ARG A 270 -6.03 -23.92 -21.83
C ARG A 270 -6.40 -22.65 -22.58
N LYS A 271 -7.69 -22.29 -22.66
CA LYS A 271 -8.11 -21.03 -23.29
C LYS A 271 -7.61 -19.81 -22.53
N LEU A 272 -7.68 -19.84 -21.20
CA LEU A 272 -7.14 -18.78 -20.36
C LEU A 272 -5.62 -18.67 -20.47
N GLU A 273 -4.91 -19.80 -20.62
CA GLU A 273 -3.46 -19.78 -20.88
C GLU A 273 -3.11 -19.07 -22.19
N ILE A 274 -3.79 -19.43 -23.28
CA ILE A 274 -3.59 -18.80 -24.60
C ILE A 274 -3.89 -17.30 -24.52
N GLU A 275 -4.91 -16.90 -23.78
CA GLU A 275 -5.31 -15.51 -23.61
C GLU A 275 -4.27 -14.72 -22.81
N LEU A 276 -3.80 -15.26 -21.68
CA LEU A 276 -2.71 -14.66 -20.89
C LEU A 276 -1.45 -14.50 -21.76
N GLU A 277 -1.08 -15.52 -22.53
CA GLU A 277 0.08 -15.50 -23.42
C GLU A 277 -0.03 -14.41 -24.50
N ARG A 278 -1.20 -14.29 -25.13
CA ARG A 278 -1.47 -13.27 -26.15
C ARG A 278 -1.35 -11.85 -25.62
N HIS A 279 -1.72 -11.64 -24.36
CA HIS A 279 -1.68 -10.32 -23.74
C HIS A 279 -0.30 -9.96 -23.21
N ASP A 280 0.31 -10.85 -22.42
CA ASP A 280 1.63 -10.66 -21.86
C ASP A 280 2.24 -12.01 -21.42
N PRO A 281 3.29 -12.49 -22.12
CA PRO A 281 3.99 -13.72 -21.75
C PRO A 281 4.51 -13.74 -20.31
N ALA A 282 4.86 -12.59 -19.72
CA ALA A 282 5.37 -12.52 -18.36
C ALA A 282 4.32 -12.90 -17.29
N LEU A 283 3.02 -12.92 -17.64
CA LEU A 283 1.96 -13.39 -16.76
C LEU A 283 1.95 -14.90 -16.58
N LEU A 284 2.49 -15.67 -17.54
CA LEU A 284 2.60 -17.12 -17.44
C LEU A 284 3.71 -17.54 -16.46
N ASP A 285 4.75 -16.73 -16.33
CA ASP A 285 5.88 -16.99 -15.42
C ASP A 285 5.52 -16.72 -13.95
N LYS A 286 4.36 -16.12 -13.68
CA LYS A 286 3.93 -15.81 -12.32
C LYS A 286 3.51 -17.05 -11.54
N PRO A 287 3.73 -17.07 -10.22
CA PRO A 287 3.14 -18.08 -9.36
C PRO A 287 1.62 -18.14 -9.57
N ARG A 288 1.13 -19.32 -9.95
CA ARG A 288 -0.27 -19.54 -10.30
C ARG A 288 -0.79 -20.79 -9.63
N TRP A 289 -1.86 -20.66 -8.85
CA TRP A 289 -2.49 -21.78 -8.17
C TRP A 289 -3.82 -22.11 -8.81
N LEU A 290 -4.09 -23.41 -8.98
CA LEU A 290 -5.36 -23.86 -9.50
C LEU A 290 -6.37 -24.02 -8.36
N VAL A 291 -7.55 -23.46 -8.50
CA VAL A 291 -8.62 -23.51 -7.51
C VAL A 291 -9.85 -24.13 -8.16
N LEU A 292 -10.07 -25.41 -7.89
CA LEU A 292 -11.22 -26.17 -8.37
C LEU A 292 -12.39 -25.88 -7.44
N ASN A 293 -13.35 -25.08 -7.92
CA ASN A 293 -14.48 -24.60 -7.14
C ASN A 293 -15.76 -25.40 -7.46
N LYS A 294 -16.77 -25.27 -6.59
CA LYS A 294 -18.06 -25.98 -6.62
C LYS A 294 -17.96 -27.48 -6.34
N ALA A 295 -17.00 -27.87 -5.51
CA ALA A 295 -16.89 -29.26 -5.05
C ALA A 295 -18.12 -29.74 -4.26
N ASP A 296 -18.94 -28.83 -3.74
CA ASP A 296 -20.20 -29.12 -3.02
C ASP A 296 -21.30 -29.75 -3.89
N LEU A 297 -21.17 -29.68 -5.22
CA LEU A 297 -22.16 -30.22 -6.16
C LEU A 297 -22.03 -31.72 -6.40
N MET A 298 -21.03 -32.38 -5.80
CA MET A 298 -20.78 -33.80 -5.96
C MET A 298 -20.21 -34.42 -4.66
N PRO A 299 -20.27 -35.75 -4.50
CA PRO A 299 -19.64 -36.43 -3.38
C PRO A 299 -18.14 -36.15 -3.31
N GLN A 300 -17.59 -36.04 -2.09
CA GLN A 300 -16.19 -35.67 -1.87
C GLN A 300 -15.19 -36.62 -2.55
N GLU A 301 -15.47 -37.93 -2.55
CA GLU A 301 -14.62 -38.94 -3.21
C GLU A 301 -14.59 -38.76 -4.73
N GLU A 302 -15.74 -38.42 -5.33
CA GLU A 302 -15.86 -38.17 -6.77
C GLU A 302 -15.17 -36.85 -7.17
N ALA A 303 -15.37 -35.79 -6.38
CA ALA A 303 -14.70 -34.50 -6.58
C ALA A 303 -13.18 -34.64 -6.56
N GLN A 304 -12.67 -35.43 -5.60
CA GLN A 304 -11.24 -35.66 -5.45
C GLN A 304 -10.67 -36.46 -6.63
N ALA A 305 -11.33 -37.54 -7.04
CA ALA A 305 -10.89 -38.35 -8.18
C ALA A 305 -10.88 -37.54 -9.49
N LEU A 306 -11.90 -36.72 -9.70
CA LEU A 306 -12.00 -35.85 -10.85
C LEU A 306 -10.90 -34.77 -10.84
N ALA A 307 -10.65 -34.15 -9.68
CA ALA A 307 -9.58 -33.18 -9.52
C ALA A 307 -8.21 -33.79 -9.88
N GLU A 308 -7.91 -34.98 -9.37
CA GLU A 308 -6.64 -35.67 -9.67
C GLU A 308 -6.49 -36.01 -11.16
N ALA A 309 -7.58 -36.45 -11.81
CA ALA A 309 -7.59 -36.70 -13.24
C ALA A 309 -7.32 -35.42 -14.05
N LEU A 310 -7.97 -34.30 -13.69
CA LEU A 310 -7.77 -33.00 -14.34
C LEU A 310 -6.32 -32.51 -14.18
N ILE A 311 -5.74 -32.63 -12.99
CA ILE A 311 -4.35 -32.23 -12.71
C ILE A 311 -3.37 -33.06 -13.53
N ALA A 312 -3.58 -34.38 -13.62
CA ALA A 312 -2.75 -35.28 -14.41
C ALA A 312 -2.82 -34.94 -15.90
N GLU A 313 -4.02 -34.67 -16.43
CA GLU A 313 -4.20 -34.33 -17.83
C GLU A 313 -3.61 -32.94 -18.19
N LEU A 314 -3.77 -31.96 -17.30
CA LEU A 314 -3.17 -30.63 -17.45
C LEU A 314 -1.65 -30.63 -17.22
N ARG A 315 -1.10 -31.72 -16.66
CA ARG A 315 0.30 -31.81 -16.20
C ARG A 315 0.67 -30.64 -15.29
N TRP A 316 -0.25 -30.28 -14.42
CA TRP A 316 -0.13 -29.10 -13.58
C TRP A 316 0.85 -29.35 -12.42
N THR A 317 1.89 -28.53 -12.31
CA THR A 317 2.98 -28.70 -11.33
C THR A 317 2.87 -27.77 -10.13
N ALA A 318 2.13 -26.68 -10.23
CA ALA A 318 1.95 -25.72 -9.16
C ALA A 318 0.88 -26.18 -8.15
N PRO A 319 0.80 -25.56 -6.95
CA PRO A 319 -0.24 -25.89 -5.98
C PRO A 319 -1.65 -25.82 -6.57
N TRP A 320 -2.48 -26.77 -6.16
CA TRP A 320 -3.89 -26.81 -6.52
C TRP A 320 -4.74 -27.11 -5.28
N TYR A 321 -5.98 -26.62 -5.30
CA TYR A 321 -6.90 -26.72 -4.17
C TYR A 321 -8.29 -27.05 -4.65
N LEU A 322 -8.97 -27.93 -3.93
CA LEU A 322 -10.39 -28.22 -4.08
C LEU A 322 -11.18 -27.42 -3.04
N VAL A 323 -12.16 -26.64 -3.47
CA VAL A 323 -12.92 -25.75 -2.59
C VAL A 323 -14.41 -25.70 -2.92
N SER A 324 -15.18 -25.28 -1.93
CA SER A 324 -16.51 -24.72 -2.16
C SER A 324 -16.56 -23.30 -1.60
N ALA A 325 -16.61 -22.33 -2.50
CA ALA A 325 -16.75 -20.92 -2.11
C ALA A 325 -18.06 -20.64 -1.37
N VAL A 326 -19.12 -21.41 -1.64
CA VAL A 326 -20.44 -21.21 -1.02
C VAL A 326 -20.45 -21.72 0.42
N SER A 327 -19.92 -22.92 0.67
CA SER A 327 -19.81 -23.48 2.03
C SER A 327 -18.61 -22.91 2.81
N ARG A 328 -17.72 -22.18 2.13
CA ARG A 328 -16.41 -21.68 2.62
C ARG A 328 -15.39 -22.78 2.90
N GLU A 329 -15.69 -24.04 2.56
CA GLU A 329 -14.81 -25.17 2.76
C GLU A 329 -13.58 -25.10 1.84
N GLY A 330 -12.42 -25.43 2.39
CA GLY A 330 -11.14 -25.40 1.66
C GLY A 330 -10.60 -24.00 1.34
N THR A 331 -11.35 -22.92 1.58
CA THR A 331 -10.93 -21.56 1.22
C THR A 331 -9.82 -21.02 2.14
N TRP A 332 -9.88 -21.29 3.44
CA TRP A 332 -8.93 -20.75 4.42
C TRP A 332 -7.51 -21.32 4.32
N PRO A 333 -7.31 -22.63 4.05
CA PRO A 333 -5.98 -23.17 3.73
C PRO A 333 -5.27 -22.45 2.58
N ILE A 334 -6.00 -22.04 1.53
CA ILE A 334 -5.43 -21.26 0.42
C ILE A 334 -4.89 -19.93 0.94
N MET A 335 -5.69 -19.22 1.75
CA MET A 335 -5.33 -17.89 2.24
C MET A 335 -4.12 -17.93 3.18
N LYS A 336 -4.03 -18.96 4.03
CA LYS A 336 -2.84 -19.19 4.87
C LYS A 336 -1.60 -19.46 4.03
N SER A 337 -1.71 -20.37 3.05
CA SER A 337 -0.61 -20.69 2.15
C SER A 337 -0.15 -19.46 1.36
N ALA A 338 -1.09 -18.63 0.91
CA ALA A 338 -0.78 -17.40 0.18
C ALA A 338 0.00 -16.41 1.06
N MET A 339 -0.37 -16.28 2.33
CA MET A 339 0.38 -15.46 3.28
C MET A 339 1.81 -15.98 3.47
N THR A 340 1.99 -17.29 3.65
CA THR A 340 3.33 -17.90 3.76
C THR A 340 4.17 -17.66 2.51
N LEU A 341 3.57 -17.73 1.32
CA LEU A 341 4.26 -17.37 0.07
C LEU A 341 4.71 -15.90 0.08
N PHE A 342 3.86 -14.98 0.55
CA PHE A 342 4.20 -13.56 0.60
C PHE A 342 5.26 -13.25 1.64
N GLU A 343 5.23 -13.90 2.80
CA GLU A 343 6.28 -13.79 3.83
C GLU A 343 7.61 -14.28 3.28
N HIS A 344 7.65 -15.44 2.62
CA HIS A 344 8.86 -15.96 2.02
C HIS A 344 9.42 -15.05 0.90
N GLN A 345 8.54 -14.51 0.04
CA GLN A 345 8.95 -13.54 -0.99
C GLN A 345 9.55 -12.26 -0.39
N ARG A 346 9.04 -11.82 0.77
CA ARG A 346 9.59 -10.67 1.50
C ARG A 346 10.97 -10.95 2.07
N GLU A 347 11.15 -12.11 2.70
CA GLU A 347 12.45 -12.53 3.25
C GLU A 347 13.53 -12.57 2.16
N VAL A 348 13.23 -13.20 1.02
CA VAL A 348 14.15 -13.27 -0.13
C VAL A 348 14.47 -11.87 -0.69
N ALA A 349 13.48 -10.99 -0.77
CA ALA A 349 13.70 -9.61 -1.22
C ALA A 349 14.58 -8.81 -0.23
N ALA A 350 14.37 -9.01 1.08
CA ALA A 350 15.16 -8.37 2.13
C ALA A 350 16.63 -8.81 2.07
N GLU A 351 16.90 -10.11 1.94
CA GLU A 351 18.25 -10.66 1.80
C GLU A 351 19.00 -10.11 0.58
N GLN A 352 18.32 -10.01 -0.57
CA GLN A 352 18.88 -9.45 -1.79
C GLN A 352 19.20 -7.95 -1.68
N SER A 353 18.43 -7.21 -0.89
CA SER A 353 18.67 -5.79 -0.63
C SER A 353 19.89 -5.55 0.27
N VAL A 354 20.14 -6.47 1.22
CA VAL A 354 21.31 -6.43 2.12
C VAL A 354 22.58 -6.83 1.39
N SER A 355 22.52 -7.80 0.47
CA SER A 355 23.68 -8.22 -0.33
C SER A 355 24.13 -7.22 -1.41
N ARG A 356 23.33 -6.19 -1.72
CA ARG A 356 23.64 -5.14 -2.72
C ARG A 356 24.15 -3.84 -2.10
N ARG A 357 24.18 -3.72 -0.77
CA ARG A 357 24.87 -2.66 -0.04
C ARG A 357 26.24 -3.17 0.40
#